data_AF-A0A2V7KYK4-F1
#
_entry.id   AF-A0A2V7KYK4-F1
#
_cell.length_a   1.000
_cell.length_b   1.000
_cell.length_c   1.000
_cell.angle_alpha   90.00
_cell.angle_beta   90.00
_cell.angle_gamma   90.00
#
_symmetry.space_group_name_H-M   'P 1'
#
loop_
_entity.id
_entity.type
_entity.pdbx_description
1 polymer ?
#
loop_
_entity_poly.entity_id
_entity_poly.type
_entity_poly.pdbx_seq_one_letter_code
_entity_poly.pdbx_strand_id
1 'polypeptide(L)'
;MFFAGYLSGDRGEADAGMTNAQTEGGRWEMNAGKTMLFVFSGAYLMGDRYIIDPRLNRLDPNKKTGPYPSNIGTAEIALQLKLTGNKSWHRLAPYVGTGLGLAFDIDSPGDTTRSGYAFGTKFTIDFMGGVRLYFPRHLMLNADGRLLWWRLKYPVSFHSTAPDGSRVVPIFQDLTDWTLHPWVSVGIGWNF
;
A
#
# COMPACT_ATOMS: atom_id res chain seq x y z
N MET A 1 -5.42 -8.80 16.29
CA MET A 1 -4.35 -7.81 16.49
C MET A 1 -4.79 -6.50 15.87
N PHE A 2 -4.49 -5.39 16.51
CA PHE A 2 -4.58 -4.06 15.90
C PHE A 2 -3.18 -3.52 15.67
N PHE A 3 -2.99 -2.76 14.61
CA PHE A 3 -1.70 -2.16 14.29
C PHE A 3 -1.88 -0.74 13.74
N ALA A 4 -0.82 0.04 13.90
CA ALA A 4 -0.64 1.34 13.28
C ALA A 4 0.74 1.40 12.61
N GLY A 5 0.89 2.26 11.61
CA GLY A 5 2.09 2.28 10.80
C GLY A 5 2.16 3.43 9.83
N TYR A 6 3.15 3.35 8.95
CA TYR A 6 3.40 4.33 7.91
C TYR A 6 3.78 3.66 6.60
N LEU A 7 3.08 4.02 5.53
CA LEU A 7 3.33 3.59 4.18
C LEU A 7 3.95 4.74 3.39
N SER A 8 5.08 4.46 2.76
CA SER A 8 5.77 5.34 1.83
C SER A 8 5.87 4.64 0.48
N GLY A 9 6.35 5.32 -0.57
CA GLY A 9 6.57 4.68 -1.85
C GLY A 9 6.52 5.62 -3.04
N ASP A 10 6.45 5.01 -4.21
CA ASP A 10 6.36 5.70 -5.49
C ASP A 10 4.90 6.03 -5.85
N ARG A 11 4.70 7.19 -6.49
CA ARG A 11 3.42 7.62 -7.08
C ARG A 11 3.27 7.14 -8.53
N GLY A 12 4.26 6.40 -9.02
CA GLY A 12 4.37 5.89 -10.38
C GLY A 12 4.83 6.96 -11.35
N GLU A 13 5.04 6.55 -12.61
CA GLU A 13 5.63 7.37 -13.66
C GLU A 13 4.90 8.69 -13.91
N ALA A 14 3.56 8.67 -13.79
CA ALA A 14 2.74 9.87 -13.94
C ALA A 14 2.60 10.70 -12.65
N ASP A 15 3.18 10.27 -11.53
CA ASP A 15 3.15 10.96 -10.23
C ASP A 15 1.72 11.17 -9.68
N ALA A 16 0.78 10.32 -10.09
CA ALA A 16 -0.65 10.40 -9.76
C ALA A 16 -1.08 9.43 -8.66
N GLY A 17 -0.20 8.49 -8.28
CA GLY A 17 -0.41 7.52 -7.22
C GLY A 17 -0.52 8.14 -5.82
N MET A 18 -1.19 7.39 -4.95
CA MET A 18 -1.28 7.68 -3.53
C MET A 18 0.01 7.21 -2.82
N THR A 19 0.52 7.99 -1.87
CA THR A 19 1.62 7.59 -0.98
C THR A 19 1.59 8.38 0.34
N ASN A 20 2.63 8.23 1.17
CA ASN A 20 2.80 8.93 2.45
C ASN A 20 1.62 8.71 3.42
N ALA A 21 1.15 7.47 3.52
CA ALA A 21 0.00 7.13 4.34
C ALA A 21 0.37 6.87 5.80
N GLN A 22 -0.36 7.49 6.73
CA GLN A 22 -0.57 6.88 8.03
C GLN A 22 -1.50 5.68 7.87
N THR A 23 -1.19 4.57 8.52
CA THR A 23 -1.97 3.34 8.37
C THR A 23 -2.49 2.88 9.71
N GLU A 24 -3.72 2.42 9.75
CA GLU A 24 -4.31 1.75 10.90
C GLU A 24 -5.11 0.53 10.45
N GLY A 25 -5.10 -0.54 11.22
CA GLY A 25 -5.74 -1.77 10.75
C GLY A 25 -5.85 -2.89 11.76
N GLY A 26 -6.52 -3.93 11.29
CA GLY A 26 -6.75 -5.17 12.01
C GLY A 26 -6.10 -6.35 11.29
N ARG A 27 -5.58 -7.29 12.07
CA ARG A 27 -5.05 -8.56 11.59
C ARG A 27 -5.58 -9.71 12.44
N TRP A 28 -5.99 -10.78 11.78
CA TRP A 28 -6.31 -12.06 12.38
C TRP A 28 -5.37 -13.13 11.84
N GLU A 29 -4.95 -14.04 12.71
CA GLU A 29 -3.95 -15.06 12.41
C GLU A 29 -4.50 -16.43 12.80
N MET A 30 -4.38 -17.40 11.91
CA MET A 30 -4.75 -18.79 12.11
C MET A 30 -3.55 -19.69 11.88
N ASN A 31 -3.31 -20.65 12.76
CA ASN A 31 -2.25 -21.63 12.55
C ASN A 31 -2.57 -22.55 11.36
N ALA A 32 -1.67 -22.58 10.38
CA ALA A 32 -1.63 -23.55 9.30
C ALA A 32 -0.58 -24.62 9.64
N GLY A 33 -0.93 -25.52 10.56
CA GLY A 33 0.03 -26.47 11.13
C GLY A 33 0.96 -25.82 12.17
N LYS A 34 2.20 -26.32 12.28
CA LYS A 34 3.10 -25.98 13.40
C LYS A 34 3.90 -24.70 13.16
N THR A 35 4.28 -24.44 11.92
CA THR A 35 5.25 -23.38 11.58
C THR A 35 4.65 -22.28 10.70
N MET A 36 3.48 -22.51 10.10
CA MET A 36 2.86 -21.57 9.17
C MET A 36 1.60 -20.95 9.76
N LEU A 37 1.26 -19.75 9.28
CA LEU A 37 0.10 -18.97 9.68
C LEU A 37 -0.62 -18.47 8.43
N PHE A 38 -1.94 -18.66 8.36
CA PHE A 38 -2.79 -17.84 7.52
C PHE A 38 -3.06 -16.52 8.23
N VAL A 39 -2.98 -15.44 7.49
CA VAL A 39 -3.15 -14.09 8.01
C VAL A 39 -4.19 -13.38 7.17
N PHE A 40 -5.18 -12.81 7.82
CA PHE A 40 -6.22 -11.99 7.20
C PHE A 40 -6.08 -10.60 7.79
N SER A 41 -5.91 -9.58 6.93
CA SER A 41 -5.78 -8.20 7.40
C SER A 41 -6.60 -7.24 6.57
N GLY A 42 -7.02 -6.17 7.22
CA GLY A 42 -7.53 -4.99 6.55
C GLY A 42 -6.95 -3.74 7.19
N ALA A 43 -6.69 -2.72 6.37
CA ALA A 43 -6.14 -1.45 6.83
C ALA A 43 -6.79 -0.27 6.14
N TYR A 44 -6.85 0.84 6.86
CA TYR A 44 -7.15 2.17 6.36
C TYR A 44 -5.85 2.95 6.22
N LEU A 45 -5.60 3.50 5.03
CA LEU A 45 -4.38 4.20 4.67
C LEU A 45 -4.75 5.64 4.36
N MET A 46 -4.36 6.54 5.25
CA MET A 46 -4.60 7.97 5.17
C MET A 46 -3.35 8.67 4.63
N GLY A 47 -3.29 8.94 3.32
CA GLY A 47 -2.19 9.72 2.78
C GLY A 47 -2.66 10.67 1.69
N ASP A 48 -1.85 10.84 0.67
CA ASP A 48 -2.09 11.90 -0.29
C ASP A 48 -1.71 11.54 -1.73
N ARG A 49 -2.26 12.28 -2.69
CA ARG A 49 -1.95 12.19 -4.12
C ARG A 49 -1.90 13.55 -4.78
N TYR A 50 -1.22 13.64 -5.91
CA TYR A 50 -1.30 14.81 -6.79
C TYR A 50 -2.40 14.63 -7.83
N ILE A 51 -2.92 15.75 -8.33
CA ILE A 51 -3.80 15.82 -9.49
C ILE A 51 -2.96 16.35 -10.66
N ILE A 52 -3.02 15.66 -11.79
CA ILE A 52 -2.23 15.97 -12.98
C ILE A 52 -3.17 16.40 -14.11
N ASP A 53 -2.95 17.59 -14.66
CA ASP A 53 -3.63 18.03 -15.89
C ASP A 53 -2.77 17.68 -17.11
N PRO A 54 -3.18 16.70 -17.94
CA PRO A 54 -2.39 16.31 -19.11
C PRO A 54 -2.43 17.33 -20.25
N ARG A 55 -3.32 18.34 -20.20
CA ARG A 55 -3.49 19.34 -21.26
C ARG A 55 -2.57 20.54 -21.10
N LEU A 56 -1.97 20.71 -19.92
CA LEU A 56 -1.10 21.84 -19.63
C LEU A 56 0.36 21.54 -20.01
N ASN A 57 1.08 22.61 -20.36
CA ASN A 57 2.50 22.56 -20.71
C ASN A 57 3.34 22.09 -19.52
N ARG A 58 4.48 21.44 -19.78
CA ARG A 58 5.34 20.86 -18.74
C ARG A 58 5.78 21.87 -17.66
N LEU A 59 5.99 23.12 -18.06
CA LEU A 59 6.45 24.20 -17.17
C LEU A 59 5.30 24.94 -16.48
N ASP A 60 4.04 24.60 -16.75
CA ASP A 60 2.91 25.25 -16.11
C ASP A 60 2.81 24.80 -14.64
N PRO A 61 2.79 25.74 -13.66
CA PRO A 61 2.68 25.39 -12.25
C PRO A 61 1.38 24.64 -11.92
N ASN A 62 0.34 24.76 -12.74
CA ASN A 62 -0.94 24.08 -12.55
C ASN A 62 -0.99 22.69 -13.19
N LYS A 63 0.07 22.26 -13.91
CA LYS A 63 0.13 20.90 -14.48
C LYS A 63 0.03 19.83 -13.39
N LYS A 64 0.60 20.10 -12.22
CA LYS A 64 0.60 19.22 -11.06
C LYS A 64 0.18 20.01 -9.82
N THR A 65 -0.96 19.67 -9.25
CA THR A 65 -1.51 20.34 -8.06
C THR A 65 -1.69 19.36 -6.90
N GLY A 66 -1.69 19.90 -5.68
CA GLY A 66 -1.71 19.12 -4.43
C GLY A 66 -0.41 19.27 -3.64
N PRO A 67 -0.11 18.34 -2.72
CA PRO A 67 -0.80 17.06 -2.48
C PRO A 67 -2.20 17.26 -1.87
N TYR A 68 -3.13 16.38 -2.23
CA TYR A 68 -4.49 16.33 -1.69
C TYR A 68 -4.72 15.03 -0.93
N PRO A 69 -5.47 15.05 0.20
CA PRO A 69 -5.78 13.85 0.96
C PRO A 69 -6.45 12.79 0.09
N SER A 70 -5.92 11.57 0.09
CA SER A 70 -6.40 10.42 -0.67
C SER A 70 -6.27 9.18 0.21
N ASN A 71 -7.42 8.71 0.66
CA ASN A 71 -7.54 7.61 1.61
C ASN A 71 -7.94 6.34 0.88
N ILE A 72 -7.18 5.27 1.11
CA ILE A 72 -7.41 3.96 0.50
C ILE A 72 -7.61 2.90 1.58
N GLY A 73 -8.39 1.88 1.26
CA GLY A 73 -8.56 0.68 2.07
C GLY A 73 -7.78 -0.47 1.49
N THR A 74 -7.27 -1.36 2.34
CA THR A 74 -6.75 -2.66 1.91
C THR A 74 -7.47 -3.82 2.59
N ALA A 75 -7.56 -4.94 1.86
CA ALA A 75 -8.01 -6.23 2.36
C ALA A 75 -7.07 -7.32 1.80
N GLU A 76 -6.41 -8.07 2.68
CA GLU A 76 -5.28 -8.93 2.35
C GLU A 76 -5.42 -10.32 2.99
N ILE A 77 -4.96 -11.33 2.26
CA ILE A 77 -4.74 -12.69 2.76
C ILE A 77 -3.27 -13.03 2.54
N ALA A 78 -2.60 -13.46 3.59
CA ALA A 78 -1.17 -13.75 3.57
C ALA A 78 -0.85 -15.09 4.21
N LEU A 79 0.31 -15.62 3.83
CA LEU A 79 0.92 -16.80 4.39
C LEU A 79 2.23 -16.40 5.06
N GLN A 80 2.40 -16.76 6.33
CA GLN A 80 3.62 -16.48 7.06
C GLN A 80 4.26 -17.76 7.59
N LEU A 81 5.60 -17.75 7.62
CA LEU A 81 6.43 -18.79 8.20
C LEU A 81 7.10 -18.25 9.47
N LYS A 82 6.90 -18.94 10.59
CA LYS A 82 7.62 -18.71 11.85
C LYS A 82 9.03 -19.27 11.73
N LEU A 83 10.04 -18.43 11.76
CA LEU A 83 11.44 -18.84 11.57
C LEU A 83 11.99 -19.66 12.75
N THR A 84 11.44 -19.49 13.94
CA THR A 84 11.76 -20.30 15.13
C THR A 84 10.88 -21.57 15.24
N GLY A 85 10.04 -21.84 14.25
CA GLY A 85 9.12 -22.97 14.24
C GLY A 85 7.96 -22.81 15.23
N ASN A 86 7.67 -23.85 16.00
CA ASN A 86 6.55 -23.85 16.96
C ASN A 86 6.91 -23.25 18.33
N LYS A 87 8.17 -22.89 18.56
CA LYS A 87 8.63 -22.29 19.82
C LYS A 87 9.12 -20.87 19.55
N SER A 88 9.03 -20.01 20.56
CA SER A 88 9.72 -18.72 20.56
C SER A 88 11.12 -18.86 21.15
N TRP A 89 12.04 -18.01 20.70
CA TRP A 89 13.39 -17.90 21.27
C TRP A 89 13.45 -16.65 22.15
N HIS A 90 13.65 -16.82 23.46
CA HIS A 90 13.57 -15.71 24.42
C HIS A 90 12.30 -14.85 24.27
N ARG A 91 11.14 -15.49 24.03
CA ARG A 91 9.84 -14.85 23.74
C ARG A 91 9.74 -14.12 22.40
N LEU A 92 10.79 -14.12 21.59
CA LEU A 92 10.80 -13.59 20.23
C LEU A 92 10.43 -14.69 19.23
N ALA A 93 9.58 -14.36 18.27
CA ALA A 93 9.26 -15.20 17.12
C ALA A 93 9.36 -14.36 15.83
N PRO A 94 10.55 -14.34 15.18
CA PRO A 94 10.70 -13.76 13.87
C PRO A 94 9.92 -14.55 12.82
N TYR A 95 9.43 -13.85 11.80
CA TYR A 95 8.68 -14.43 10.70
C TYR A 95 8.97 -13.72 9.38
N VAL A 96 8.67 -14.42 8.30
CA VAL A 96 8.59 -13.88 6.94
C VAL A 96 7.31 -14.38 6.28
N GLY A 97 6.82 -13.68 5.29
CA GLY A 97 5.62 -14.07 4.59
C GLY A 97 5.41 -13.33 3.28
N THR A 98 4.35 -13.71 2.60
CA THR A 98 3.87 -13.07 1.39
C THR A 98 2.36 -13.09 1.39
N GLY A 99 1.76 -12.09 0.77
CA GLY A 99 0.31 -11.98 0.69
C GLY A 99 -0.16 -11.42 -0.64
N LEU A 100 -1.46 -11.58 -0.83
CA LEU A 100 -2.21 -11.06 -1.96
C LEU A 100 -3.43 -10.36 -1.39
N GLY A 101 -3.84 -9.28 -2.04
CA GLY A 101 -4.98 -8.51 -1.55
C GLY A 101 -5.53 -7.55 -2.58
N LEU A 102 -6.43 -6.70 -2.11
CA LEU A 102 -6.99 -5.60 -2.86
C LEU A 102 -6.74 -4.29 -2.13
N ALA A 103 -6.34 -3.27 -2.87
CA ALA A 103 -6.40 -1.88 -2.44
C ALA A 103 -7.55 -1.20 -3.18
N PHE A 104 -8.36 -0.41 -2.49
CA PHE A 104 -9.48 0.28 -3.10
C PHE A 104 -9.62 1.69 -2.54
N ASP A 105 -10.12 2.56 -3.39
CA ASP A 105 -10.39 3.94 -3.02
C ASP A 105 -11.52 4.02 -1.98
N ILE A 106 -11.33 4.80 -0.92
CA ILE A 106 -12.37 5.07 0.08
C ILE A 106 -12.79 6.53 0.00
N ASP A 107 -11.82 7.44 0.05
CA ASP A 107 -12.06 8.87 0.00
C ASP A 107 -10.87 9.54 -0.69
N SER A 108 -11.01 9.76 -1.98
CA SER A 108 -10.02 10.44 -2.81
C SER A 108 -10.60 11.73 -3.37
N PRO A 109 -9.74 12.73 -3.64
CA PRO A 109 -10.20 13.98 -4.22
C PRO A 109 -10.76 13.67 -5.61
N GLY A 110 -11.86 14.32 -5.97
CA GLY A 110 -12.37 14.26 -7.33
C GLY A 110 -11.34 14.79 -8.34
N ASP A 111 -11.43 14.33 -9.58
CA ASP A 111 -10.59 14.86 -10.64
C ASP A 111 -11.07 16.24 -11.12
N THR A 112 -10.39 17.29 -10.66
CA THR A 112 -10.69 18.68 -11.02
C THR A 112 -10.26 19.04 -12.45
N THR A 113 -9.39 18.23 -13.07
CA THR A 113 -8.81 18.48 -14.39
C THR A 113 -9.54 17.75 -15.51
N ARG A 114 -10.56 16.94 -15.21
CA ARG A 114 -11.24 16.07 -16.19
C ARG A 114 -10.26 15.17 -16.97
N SER A 115 -9.11 14.84 -16.38
CA SER A 115 -8.18 13.85 -16.92
C SER A 115 -8.78 12.44 -16.92
N GLY A 116 -9.73 12.16 -16.04
CA GLY A 116 -10.36 10.86 -15.87
C GLY A 116 -9.55 9.89 -14.98
N TYR A 117 -8.54 10.38 -14.25
CA TYR A 117 -7.77 9.52 -13.35
C TYR A 117 -8.55 9.24 -12.06
N ALA A 118 -8.63 7.97 -11.69
CA ALA A 118 -9.18 7.50 -10.44
C ALA A 118 -8.32 6.34 -9.89
N PHE A 119 -8.13 6.30 -8.57
CA PHE A 119 -7.39 5.21 -7.94
C PHE A 119 -8.14 3.89 -8.09
N GLY A 120 -9.46 3.85 -7.89
CA GLY A 120 -10.28 2.65 -8.10
C GLY A 120 -9.82 1.44 -7.28
N THR A 121 -10.09 0.23 -7.76
CA THR A 121 -9.67 -1.02 -7.09
C THR A 121 -8.46 -1.63 -7.79
N LYS A 122 -7.46 -2.03 -7.02
CA LYS A 122 -6.18 -2.58 -7.47
C LYS A 122 -5.89 -3.90 -6.78
N PHE A 123 -5.28 -4.82 -7.52
CA PHE A 123 -4.70 -6.02 -6.95
C PHE A 123 -3.35 -5.67 -6.32
N THR A 124 -3.08 -6.30 -5.18
CA THR A 124 -1.87 -6.09 -4.40
C THR A 124 -1.12 -7.40 -4.21
N ILE A 125 0.20 -7.30 -4.21
CA ILE A 125 1.13 -8.39 -3.85
C ILE A 125 2.04 -7.81 -2.79
N ASP A 126 2.31 -8.56 -1.73
CA ASP A 126 3.22 -8.11 -0.69
C ASP A 126 4.21 -9.18 -0.24
N PHE A 127 5.36 -8.70 0.22
CA PHE A 127 6.33 -9.47 0.98
C PHE A 127 6.50 -8.82 2.35
N MET A 128 6.44 -9.61 3.40
CA MET A 128 6.47 -9.11 4.77
C MET A 128 7.50 -9.85 5.62
N GLY A 129 8.07 -9.14 6.59
CA GLY A 129 8.98 -9.69 7.58
C GLY A 129 8.83 -8.94 8.89
N GLY A 130 8.94 -9.65 10.01
CA GLY A 130 8.75 -9.02 11.30
C GLY A 130 9.13 -9.90 12.47
N VAL A 131 8.89 -9.36 13.66
CA VAL A 131 9.12 -10.02 14.94
C VAL A 131 7.90 -9.88 15.81
N ARG A 132 7.48 -11.01 16.39
CA ARG A 132 6.52 -11.05 17.49
C ARG A 132 7.26 -11.19 18.82
N LEU A 133 6.84 -10.43 19.82
CA LEU A 133 7.28 -10.53 21.19
C LEU A 133 6.11 -10.94 22.07
N TYR A 134 6.22 -12.10 22.72
CA TYR A 134 5.18 -12.66 23.59
C TYR A 134 5.39 -12.25 25.04
N PHE A 135 4.34 -11.76 25.69
CA PHE A 135 4.35 -11.44 27.11
C PHE A 135 3.56 -12.49 27.91
N PRO A 136 3.82 -12.60 29.23
CA PRO A 136 2.92 -13.32 30.13
C PRO A 136 1.50 -12.72 30.02
N ARG A 137 0.46 -13.55 30.13
CA ARG A 137 -0.97 -13.16 30.05
C ARG A 137 -1.49 -12.84 28.65
N HIS A 138 -1.16 -13.69 27.67
CA HIS A 138 -1.75 -13.68 26.31
C HIS A 138 -1.46 -12.45 25.44
N LEU A 139 -0.80 -11.43 25.95
CA LEU A 139 -0.41 -10.25 25.20
C LEU A 139 0.77 -10.52 24.26
N MET A 140 0.72 -9.89 23.09
CA MET A 140 1.79 -9.95 22.09
C MET A 140 2.00 -8.58 21.47
N LEU A 141 3.26 -8.19 21.30
CA LEU A 141 3.64 -7.07 20.45
C LEU A 141 4.19 -7.59 19.13
N ASN A 142 3.94 -6.85 18.06
CA ASN A 142 4.45 -7.14 16.72
C ASN A 142 5.05 -5.89 16.13
N ALA A 143 6.22 -6.04 15.52
CA ALA A 143 6.79 -5.05 14.63
C ALA A 143 7.02 -5.72 13.27
N ASP A 144 6.52 -5.13 12.20
CA ASP A 144 6.71 -5.66 10.84
C ASP A 144 7.00 -4.59 9.81
N GLY A 145 7.77 -5.01 8.81
CA GLY A 145 8.00 -4.29 7.57
C GLY A 145 7.41 -5.08 6.42
N ARG A 146 6.81 -4.38 5.47
CA ARG A 146 6.26 -4.94 4.24
C ARG A 146 6.74 -4.13 3.05
N LEU A 147 6.84 -4.82 1.94
CA LEU A 147 6.95 -4.24 0.62
C LEU A 147 5.63 -4.57 -0.07
N LEU A 148 4.85 -3.55 -0.39
CA LEU A 148 3.53 -3.69 -1.00
C LEU A 148 3.58 -3.18 -2.44
N TRP A 149 3.15 -4.00 -3.39
CA TRP A 149 3.07 -3.64 -4.79
C TRP A 149 1.62 -3.57 -5.23
N TRP A 150 1.29 -2.56 -6.01
CA TRP A 150 0.07 -2.50 -6.78
C TRP A 150 0.30 -1.86 -8.14
N ARG A 151 -0.57 -2.18 -9.09
CA ARG A 151 -0.47 -1.67 -10.46
C ARG A 151 -1.42 -0.49 -10.67
N LEU A 152 -0.90 0.70 -10.86
CA LEU A 152 -1.68 1.86 -11.28
C LEU A 152 -2.19 1.70 -12.72
N LYS A 153 -3.31 2.35 -13.03
CA LYS A 153 -3.87 2.44 -14.38
C LYS A 153 -4.17 3.90 -14.66
N TYR A 154 -3.56 4.44 -15.70
CA TYR A 154 -3.71 5.81 -16.14
C TYR A 154 -4.79 5.91 -17.23
N PRO A 155 -5.54 7.02 -17.27
CA PRO A 155 -6.48 7.28 -18.36
C PRO A 155 -5.74 7.58 -19.67
N VAL A 156 -6.40 7.33 -20.79
CA VAL A 156 -5.84 7.62 -22.14
C VAL A 156 -5.45 9.09 -22.32
N SER A 157 -6.08 9.99 -21.55
CA SER A 157 -5.74 11.40 -21.54
C SER A 157 -4.29 11.69 -21.17
N PHE A 158 -3.58 10.78 -20.47
CA PHE A 158 -2.17 10.98 -20.11
C PHE A 158 -1.22 10.83 -21.30
N HIS A 159 -1.67 10.22 -22.40
CA HIS A 159 -0.99 10.22 -23.70
C HIS A 159 -1.31 11.46 -24.54
N SER A 160 -2.28 12.28 -24.12
CA SER A 160 -2.61 13.53 -24.82
C SER A 160 -1.40 14.43 -24.86
N THR A 161 -1.20 15.04 -26.02
CA THR A 161 -0.08 15.95 -26.25
C THR A 161 -0.52 17.35 -25.82
N ALA A 162 0.24 17.94 -24.90
CA ALA A 162 0.06 19.34 -24.51
C ALA A 162 0.48 20.29 -25.65
N PRO A 163 0.08 21.57 -25.62
CA PRO A 163 0.45 22.55 -26.67
C PRO A 163 1.96 22.67 -26.93
N ASP A 164 2.80 22.44 -25.92
CA ASP A 164 4.26 22.42 -26.02
C ASP A 164 4.87 21.12 -26.57
N GLY A 165 4.03 20.15 -26.96
CA GLY A 165 4.47 18.83 -27.44
C GLY A 165 4.80 17.83 -26.32
N SER A 166 4.71 18.23 -25.05
CA SER A 166 4.97 17.34 -23.91
C SER A 166 3.79 16.40 -23.64
N ARG A 167 4.07 15.30 -22.93
CA ARG A 167 3.08 14.32 -22.46
C ARG A 167 3.35 14.00 -21.00
N VAL A 168 2.31 13.55 -20.29
CA VAL A 168 2.47 13.04 -18.91
C VAL A 168 3.13 11.67 -18.95
N VAL A 169 2.59 10.78 -19.78
CA VAL A 169 3.18 9.48 -20.09
C VAL A 169 3.51 9.43 -21.59
N PRO A 170 4.77 9.14 -21.97
CA PRO A 170 5.15 8.88 -23.35
C PRO A 170 4.25 7.89 -24.09
N ILE A 171 3.97 8.16 -25.37
CA ILE A 171 3.00 7.38 -26.17
C ILE A 171 3.37 5.90 -26.38
N PHE A 172 4.65 5.58 -26.24
CA PHE A 172 5.21 4.24 -26.42
C PHE A 172 5.29 3.44 -25.12
N GLN A 173 4.90 4.03 -23.98
CA GLN A 173 4.81 3.34 -22.70
C GLN A 173 3.38 2.89 -22.42
N ASP A 174 3.25 1.90 -21.54
CA ASP A 174 1.96 1.42 -21.10
C ASP A 174 1.31 2.41 -20.13
N LEU A 175 -0.02 2.58 -20.23
CA LEU A 175 -0.83 3.35 -19.28
C LEU A 175 -1.02 2.62 -17.94
N THR A 176 -0.07 1.78 -17.56
CA THR A 176 -0.12 1.05 -16.31
C THR A 176 1.27 0.94 -15.74
N ASP A 177 1.38 1.06 -14.43
CA ASP A 177 2.67 1.11 -13.77
C ASP A 177 2.63 0.37 -12.44
N TRP A 178 3.67 -0.41 -12.14
CA TRP A 178 3.80 -1.12 -10.89
C TRP A 178 4.54 -0.25 -9.89
N THR A 179 3.86 0.17 -8.83
CA THR A 179 4.47 0.97 -7.77
C THR A 179 4.80 0.11 -6.56
N LEU A 180 5.96 0.37 -5.95
CA LEU A 180 6.41 -0.25 -4.71
C LEU A 180 6.18 0.71 -3.53
N HIS A 181 5.62 0.18 -2.46
CA HIS A 181 5.30 0.90 -1.23
C HIS A 181 5.88 0.19 0.00
N PRO A 182 7.03 0.66 0.53
CA PRO A 182 7.53 0.22 1.82
C PRO A 182 6.60 0.66 2.94
N TRP A 183 6.20 -0.30 3.79
CA TRP A 183 5.27 -0.11 4.88
C TRP A 183 5.86 -0.66 6.17
N VAL A 184 5.97 0.18 7.19
CA VAL A 184 6.36 -0.23 8.53
C VAL A 184 5.19 -0.12 9.49
N SER A 185 5.01 -1.11 10.36
CA SER A 185 3.93 -1.11 11.33
C SER A 185 4.32 -1.73 12.67
N VAL A 186 3.64 -1.27 13.71
CA VAL A 186 3.69 -1.82 15.06
C VAL A 186 2.28 -2.15 15.52
N GLY A 187 2.13 -3.26 16.22
CA GLY A 187 0.82 -3.76 16.60
C GLY A 187 0.80 -4.46 17.95
N ILE A 188 -0.39 -4.50 18.54
CA ILE A 188 -0.70 -5.21 19.76
C ILE A 188 -1.76 -6.27 19.49
N GLY A 189 -1.47 -7.48 19.96
CA GLY A 189 -2.28 -8.67 19.76
C GLY A 189 -2.58 -9.38 21.06
N TRP A 190 -3.61 -10.22 20.98
CA TRP A 190 -4.01 -11.14 22.03
C TRP A 190 -3.97 -12.56 21.45
N ASN A 191 -3.33 -13.49 22.14
CA ASN A 191 -3.28 -14.89 21.77
C ASN A 191 -4.28 -15.68 22.59
N PHE A 192 -5.19 -16.38 21.93
CA PHE A 192 -6.18 -17.24 22.56
C PHE A 192 -5.66 -18.67 22.70
#